data_AF-H9UHI8-F1
#
_entry.id   AF-H9UHI8-F1
#
_cell.length_a   1.000
_cell.length_b   1.000
_cell.length_c   1.000
_cell.angle_alpha   90.00
_cell.angle_beta   90.00
_cell.angle_gamma   90.00
#
_symmetry.space_group_name_H-M   'P 1'
#
loop_
_entity.id
_entity.type
_entity.pdbx_description
1 polymer ?
#
loop_
_entity_poly.entity_id
_entity_poly.type
_entity_poly.pdbx_seq_one_letter_code
_entity_poly.pdbx_strand_id
1 'polypeptide(L)'
;MKYVTCVVLCAAIAGLSGCATLQETLEQLFAPEAPAPTEPGQADLPPARESTPITVRDNGPFRGELASVEEKILEIVNAERATQGLPALIPSTALAVVARDHSTDMGQRSFYSHVDPDGVTPNDRITAALGDRYYLSGTSENIAYTESSRGFTYEEYTAIANQLMTGWMNSPGHRANILRPDSTHIGIGLHRSGNRIYATQKFMNYIVAKDHTHDSINLSQDTPALRFALNPGRELSRSRLVVRISLPDPSTRWETPGGRFYTGMMFAQPTWIDDTTFEITLPVEYGPGTYRVHFGDRGGNRTNTTAFPYRVVRQ
;
A
#
# COMPACT_ATOMS: atom_id res chain seq x y z
N MET A 1 42.82 22.34 -8.49
CA MET A 1 43.75 22.86 -7.46
C MET A 1 43.13 22.56 -6.11
N LYS A 2 43.52 21.48 -5.43
CA LYS A 2 44.69 21.33 -4.51
C LYS A 2 44.29 21.61 -3.03
N TYR A 3 44.25 20.51 -2.25
CA TYR A 3 44.59 20.32 -0.81
C TYR A 3 43.74 21.01 0.28
N VAL A 4 43.02 20.26 1.14
CA VAL A 4 43.44 19.56 2.39
C VAL A 4 43.80 20.52 3.53
N THR A 5 43.04 20.48 4.64
CA THR A 5 43.62 20.49 5.99
C THR A 5 42.71 19.76 6.99
N CYS A 6 43.29 18.72 7.57
CA CYS A 6 42.81 17.87 8.63
C CYS A 6 43.31 18.48 9.96
N VAL A 7 42.49 18.51 11.02
CA VAL A 7 42.98 18.69 12.40
C VAL A 7 42.40 17.58 13.25
N VAL A 8 43.23 16.58 13.50
CA VAL A 8 43.09 15.57 14.54
C VAL A 8 43.67 16.17 15.82
N LEU A 9 42.92 16.15 16.92
CA LEU A 9 43.48 16.36 18.26
C LEU A 9 43.19 15.13 19.12
N CYS A 10 44.22 14.33 19.36
CA CYS A 10 44.24 13.29 20.40
C CYS A 10 44.57 13.92 21.75
N ALA A 11 43.83 13.54 22.80
CA ALA A 11 44.33 13.52 24.16
C ALA A 11 43.81 12.25 24.84
N ALA A 12 44.74 11.40 25.29
CA ALA A 12 44.50 10.20 26.06
C ALA A 12 44.46 10.51 27.56
N ILE A 13 43.73 9.72 28.36
CA ILE A 13 44.23 8.96 29.51
C ILE A 13 43.15 7.98 30.03
N ALA A 14 43.51 6.69 29.93
CA ALA A 14 43.29 5.52 30.78
C ALA A 14 41.95 5.26 31.51
N GLY A 15 41.39 4.06 31.25
CA GLY A 15 40.84 3.21 32.30
C GLY A 15 39.59 2.39 31.93
N LEU A 16 39.79 1.08 31.76
CA LEU A 16 38.80 -0.03 31.82
C LEU A 16 38.06 -0.42 30.51
N SER A 17 38.65 -1.44 29.87
CA SER A 17 38.09 -2.61 29.17
C SER A 17 36.77 -2.50 28.40
N GLY A 18 36.88 -2.63 27.06
CA GLY A 18 35.82 -3.10 26.18
C GLY A 18 35.25 -2.05 25.23
N CYS A 19 36.09 -1.43 24.39
CA CYS A 19 35.66 -0.44 23.40
C CYS A 19 36.05 -0.92 22.00
N ALA A 20 35.09 -1.48 21.25
CA ALA A 20 35.19 -1.53 19.80
C ALA A 20 35.12 -0.08 19.30
N THR A 21 36.10 0.31 18.49
CA THR A 21 36.30 1.70 18.08
C THR A 21 35.16 2.21 17.19
N LEU A 22 34.80 3.49 17.33
CA LEU A 22 33.80 4.22 16.51
C LEU A 22 33.99 4.14 14.98
N GLN A 23 35.10 3.55 14.51
CA GLN A 23 35.39 3.28 13.10
C GLN A 23 34.68 2.00 12.59
N GLU A 24 34.53 0.96 13.41
CA GLU A 24 33.90 -0.31 13.01
C GLU A 24 32.37 -0.19 12.89
N THR A 25 31.76 0.80 13.53
CA THR A 25 30.31 1.03 13.49
C THR A 25 29.84 1.80 12.25
N LEU A 26 30.76 2.41 11.49
CA LEU A 26 30.41 3.23 10.31
C LEU A 26 30.57 2.51 8.97
N GLU A 27 31.33 1.41 8.88
CA GLU A 27 31.46 0.62 7.64
C GLU A 27 30.29 -0.35 7.39
N GLN A 28 29.48 -0.67 8.41
CA GLN A 28 28.26 -1.48 8.23
C GLN A 28 27.08 -0.72 7.61
N LEU A 29 27.18 0.59 7.40
CA LEU A 29 26.11 1.42 6.83
C LEU A 29 26.19 1.60 5.30
N PHE A 30 27.25 1.13 4.64
CA PHE A 30 27.46 1.35 3.19
C PHE A 30 28.19 0.18 2.48
N ALA A 31 27.77 -1.06 2.70
CA ALA A 31 28.27 -2.18 1.90
C ALA A 31 27.69 -2.13 0.47
N PRO A 32 28.49 -2.33 -0.60
CA PRO A 32 27.98 -2.43 -1.96
C PRO A 32 27.23 -3.75 -2.16
N GLU A 33 26.16 -3.69 -2.94
CA GLU A 33 25.28 -4.80 -3.28
C GLU A 33 26.04 -5.95 -3.97
N ALA A 34 25.87 -7.18 -3.47
CA ALA A 34 26.48 -8.38 -4.03
C ALA A 34 25.80 -8.77 -5.37
N PRO A 35 26.53 -9.37 -6.33
CA PRO A 35 25.96 -9.71 -7.63
C PRO A 35 24.89 -10.80 -7.51
N ALA A 36 23.85 -10.69 -8.33
CA ALA A 36 22.72 -11.61 -8.39
C ALA A 36 23.15 -13.07 -8.64
N PRO A 37 22.60 -14.06 -7.92
CA PRO A 37 22.86 -15.46 -8.20
C PRO A 37 22.08 -15.93 -9.44
N THR A 38 22.76 -16.70 -10.28
CA THR A 38 22.23 -17.39 -11.46
C THR A 38 21.24 -18.51 -11.09
N GLU A 39 20.14 -18.62 -11.85
CA GLU A 39 19.08 -19.63 -11.71
C GLU A 39 19.58 -21.09 -11.71
N PRO A 40 18.99 -21.94 -10.88
CA PRO A 40 18.81 -23.35 -11.21
C PRO A 40 17.33 -23.78 -11.23
N GLY A 41 16.91 -24.26 -12.41
CA GLY A 41 16.08 -25.46 -12.65
C GLY A 41 14.79 -25.69 -11.84
N GLN A 42 13.65 -25.67 -12.57
CA GLN A 42 12.33 -26.15 -12.13
C GLN A 42 12.38 -27.51 -11.41
N ALA A 43 11.86 -27.54 -10.18
CA ALA A 43 11.45 -28.75 -9.48
C ALA A 43 10.06 -28.53 -8.85
N ASP A 44 9.22 -29.56 -8.92
CA ASP A 44 7.78 -29.58 -8.64
C ASP A 44 7.36 -28.99 -7.28
N LEU A 45 6.32 -28.15 -7.31
CA LEU A 45 5.69 -27.53 -6.13
C LEU A 45 4.86 -28.56 -5.33
N PRO A 46 4.98 -28.61 -3.99
CA PRO A 46 4.08 -29.38 -3.14
C PRO A 46 2.69 -28.73 -3.05
N PRO A 47 1.61 -29.50 -2.81
CA PRO A 47 0.24 -29.00 -2.85
C PRO A 47 -0.05 -28.03 -1.70
N ALA A 48 -0.83 -26.99 -2.01
CA ALA A 48 -1.30 -25.97 -1.08
C ALA A 48 -2.03 -26.58 0.13
N ARG A 49 -1.63 -26.21 1.34
CA ARG A 49 -2.33 -26.62 2.57
C ARG A 49 -3.55 -25.73 2.81
N GLU A 50 -4.71 -26.37 2.91
CA GLU A 50 -5.95 -25.80 3.43
C GLU A 50 -5.78 -25.36 4.89
N SER A 51 -6.28 -24.16 5.21
CA SER A 51 -6.32 -23.59 6.56
C SER A 51 -7.69 -23.84 7.21
N THR A 52 -7.69 -24.53 8.35
CA THR A 52 -8.88 -24.64 9.21
C THR A 52 -9.15 -23.32 9.97
N PRO A 53 -10.42 -22.94 10.19
CA PRO A 53 -10.80 -21.59 10.57
C PRO A 53 -10.73 -21.35 12.09
N ILE A 54 -10.01 -20.31 12.53
CA ILE A 54 -10.10 -19.79 13.90
C ILE A 54 -11.14 -18.67 13.92
N THR A 55 -12.27 -18.93 14.57
CA THR A 55 -13.32 -17.94 14.83
C THR A 55 -12.97 -17.11 16.06
N VAL A 56 -12.52 -15.86 15.86
CA VAL A 56 -12.71 -14.75 16.81
C VAL A 56 -13.25 -13.58 16.00
N ARG A 57 -14.35 -12.99 16.48
CA ARG A 57 -15.03 -11.85 15.84
C ARG A 57 -14.09 -10.64 15.86
N ASP A 58 -13.32 -10.41 14.79
CA ASP A 58 -12.36 -9.31 14.73
C ASP A 58 -12.12 -8.78 13.30
N ASN A 59 -13.00 -7.85 12.89
CA ASN A 59 -12.96 -7.22 11.57
C ASN A 59 -12.32 -5.81 11.60
N GLY A 60 -11.66 -5.43 12.70
CA GLY A 60 -10.99 -4.13 12.86
C GLY A 60 -9.56 -4.12 12.28
N PRO A 61 -8.97 -2.92 12.04
CA PRO A 61 -7.60 -2.81 11.56
C PRO A 61 -6.56 -3.24 12.61
N PHE A 62 -6.87 -3.06 13.89
CA PHE A 62 -6.03 -3.45 15.03
C PHE A 62 -6.56 -4.71 15.68
N ARG A 63 -5.72 -5.74 15.81
CA ARG A 63 -6.13 -7.03 16.36
C ARG A 63 -4.99 -7.88 16.90
N GLY A 64 -5.35 -8.79 17.80
CA GLY A 64 -4.41 -9.74 18.42
C GLY A 64 -3.57 -9.13 19.55
N GLU A 65 -2.53 -9.87 19.97
CA GLU A 65 -1.67 -9.52 21.11
C GLU A 65 -1.05 -8.11 20.99
N LEU A 66 -0.72 -7.66 19.78
CA LEU A 66 0.00 -6.42 19.53
C LEU A 66 -0.89 -5.25 19.08
N ALA A 67 -2.22 -5.38 19.20
CA ALA A 67 -3.17 -4.37 18.73
C ALA A 67 -2.93 -2.98 19.34
N SER A 68 -2.61 -2.88 20.63
CA SER A 68 -2.31 -1.60 21.29
C SER A 68 -0.99 -0.99 20.82
N VAL A 69 -0.03 -1.79 20.36
CA VAL A 69 1.19 -1.30 19.71
C VAL A 69 0.85 -0.72 18.34
N GLU A 70 0.02 -1.41 17.55
CA GLU A 70 -0.44 -0.95 16.24
C GLU A 70 -1.21 0.38 16.34
N GLU A 71 -2.12 0.48 17.31
CA GLU A 71 -2.87 1.71 17.59
C GLU A 71 -1.93 2.85 18.01
N LYS A 72 -0.98 2.57 18.91
CA LYS A 72 -0.01 3.58 19.34
C LYS A 72 0.89 4.07 18.21
N ILE A 73 1.29 3.18 17.30
CA ILE A 73 2.03 3.56 16.09
C ILE A 73 1.20 4.52 15.23
N LEU A 74 -0.10 4.26 15.03
CA LEU A 74 -0.97 5.17 14.28
C LEU A 74 -1.04 6.55 14.93
N GLU A 75 -1.21 6.61 16.25
CA GLU A 75 -1.23 7.88 16.98
C GLU A 75 0.04 8.70 16.73
N ILE A 76 1.21 8.06 16.85
CA ILE A 76 2.51 8.74 16.64
C ILE A 76 2.64 9.18 15.19
N VAL A 77 2.31 8.32 14.21
CA VAL A 77 2.31 8.68 12.78
C VAL A 77 1.45 9.92 12.52
N ASN A 78 0.23 9.95 13.05
CA ASN A 78 -0.69 11.07 12.83
C ASN A 78 -0.25 12.34 13.58
N ALA A 79 0.40 12.21 14.73
CA ALA A 79 1.02 13.35 15.42
C ALA A 79 2.17 13.94 14.59
N GLU A 80 3.06 13.12 14.06
CA GLU A 80 4.16 13.54 13.19
C GLU A 80 3.64 14.26 11.93
N ARG A 81 2.59 13.70 11.30
CA ARG A 81 1.93 14.32 10.15
C ARG A 81 1.28 15.67 10.50
N ALA A 82 0.64 15.78 11.66
CA ALA A 82 0.06 17.03 12.13
C ALA A 82 1.12 18.13 12.31
N THR A 83 2.34 17.79 12.77
CA THR A 83 3.45 18.78 12.86
C THR A 83 3.84 19.38 11.51
N GLN A 84 3.55 18.68 10.42
CA GLN A 84 3.82 19.10 9.05
C GLN A 84 2.57 19.68 8.34
N GLY A 85 1.47 19.87 9.08
CA GLY A 85 0.19 20.32 8.51
C GLY A 85 -0.46 19.31 7.55
N LEU A 86 -0.11 18.03 7.66
CA LEU A 86 -0.64 16.97 6.81
C LEU A 86 -1.90 16.34 7.39
N PRO A 87 -2.87 15.92 6.56
CA PRO A 87 -4.04 15.18 7.04
C PRO A 87 -3.64 13.88 7.73
N ALA A 88 -4.39 13.52 8.78
CA ALA A 88 -4.26 12.22 9.43
C ALA A 88 -4.56 11.07 8.45
N LEU A 89 -3.79 9.98 8.56
CA LEU A 89 -4.04 8.75 7.83
C LEU A 89 -5.19 7.98 8.47
N ILE A 90 -6.05 7.44 7.62
CA ILE A 90 -7.19 6.61 7.99
C ILE A 90 -6.71 5.15 8.10
N PRO A 91 -6.94 4.46 9.23
CA PRO A 91 -6.58 3.05 9.33
C PRO A 91 -7.41 2.19 8.36
N SER A 92 -6.76 1.27 7.65
CA SER A 92 -7.39 0.36 6.70
C SER A 92 -7.22 -1.09 7.15
N THR A 93 -8.34 -1.79 7.38
CA THR A 93 -8.32 -3.21 7.75
C THR A 93 -7.64 -4.07 6.68
N ALA A 94 -7.92 -3.83 5.40
CA ALA A 94 -7.31 -4.60 4.32
C ALA A 94 -5.79 -4.43 4.27
N LEU A 95 -5.29 -3.20 4.45
CA LEU A 95 -3.85 -2.95 4.52
C LEU A 95 -3.22 -3.54 5.79
N ALA A 96 -3.92 -3.52 6.92
CA ALA A 96 -3.43 -4.09 8.16
C ALA A 96 -3.31 -5.62 8.09
N VAL A 97 -4.22 -6.30 7.38
CA VAL A 97 -4.08 -7.72 7.04
C VAL A 97 -2.80 -7.96 6.25
N VAL A 98 -2.61 -7.24 5.13
CA VAL A 98 -1.39 -7.35 4.31
C VAL A 98 -0.11 -7.11 5.12
N ALA A 99 -0.09 -6.06 5.94
CA ALA A 99 1.06 -5.72 6.76
C ALA A 99 1.37 -6.83 7.78
N ARG A 100 0.34 -7.41 8.40
CA ARG A 100 0.49 -8.44 9.43
C ARG A 100 0.92 -9.77 8.83
N ASP A 101 0.40 -10.11 7.66
CA ASP A 101 0.80 -11.31 6.93
C ASP A 101 2.27 -11.23 6.53
N HIS A 102 2.74 -10.08 6.04
CA HIS A 102 4.15 -9.89 5.71
C HIS A 102 5.06 -9.91 6.94
N SER A 103 4.67 -9.27 8.05
CA SER A 103 5.41 -9.36 9.32
C SER A 103 5.46 -10.81 9.85
N THR A 104 4.38 -11.56 9.67
CA THR A 104 4.30 -12.98 10.03
C THR A 104 5.24 -13.81 9.18
N ASP A 105 5.24 -13.58 7.87
CA ASP A 105 6.12 -14.28 6.94
C ASP A 105 7.60 -14.03 7.24
N MET A 106 7.99 -12.77 7.45
CA MET A 106 9.34 -12.40 7.90
C MET A 106 9.75 -13.17 9.17
N GLY A 107 8.84 -13.25 10.15
CA GLY A 107 9.09 -13.94 11.41
C GLY A 107 9.14 -15.46 11.32
N GLN A 108 8.35 -16.07 10.44
CA GLN A 108 8.27 -17.53 10.29
C GLN A 108 9.37 -18.08 9.40
N ARG A 109 9.73 -17.36 8.33
CA ARG A 109 10.76 -17.77 7.36
C ARG A 109 12.11 -17.12 7.61
N SER A 110 12.24 -16.35 8.70
CA SER A 110 13.50 -15.76 9.16
C SER A 110 14.20 -14.90 8.10
N PHE A 111 13.44 -14.02 7.44
CA PHE A 111 13.98 -13.03 6.49
C PHE A 111 13.58 -11.61 6.89
N TYR A 112 14.28 -10.62 6.32
CA TYR A 112 13.97 -9.22 6.51
C TYR A 112 14.16 -8.46 5.19
N SER A 113 13.09 -8.36 4.41
CA SER A 113 13.10 -7.81 3.05
C SER A 113 11.69 -7.39 2.66
N HIS A 114 11.59 -6.35 1.82
CA HIS A 114 10.33 -5.93 1.20
C HIS A 114 9.77 -6.99 0.23
N VAL A 115 10.65 -7.73 -0.45
CA VAL A 115 10.27 -8.83 -1.33
C VAL A 115 10.44 -10.13 -0.54
N ASP A 116 9.40 -10.96 -0.52
CA ASP A 116 9.48 -12.24 0.16
C ASP A 116 10.37 -13.24 -0.60
N PRO A 117 10.76 -14.38 0.00
CA PRO A 117 11.65 -15.32 -0.67
C PRO A 117 11.05 -16.01 -1.90
N ASP A 118 9.74 -15.87 -2.14
CA ASP A 118 9.06 -16.38 -3.35
C ASP A 118 8.97 -15.30 -4.44
N GLY A 119 9.52 -14.10 -4.19
CA GLY A 119 9.56 -12.99 -5.13
C GLY A 119 8.32 -12.09 -5.10
N VAL A 120 7.38 -12.28 -4.17
CA VAL A 120 6.17 -11.47 -4.09
C VAL A 120 6.53 -10.07 -3.57
N THR A 121 6.15 -9.06 -4.34
CA THR A 121 6.49 -7.67 -4.05
C THR A 121 5.45 -7.01 -3.12
N PRO A 122 5.79 -5.87 -2.50
CA PRO A 122 4.83 -5.04 -1.76
C PRO A 122 3.56 -4.71 -2.53
N ASN A 123 3.67 -4.53 -3.85
CA ASN A 123 2.56 -4.17 -4.72
C ASN A 123 1.65 -5.37 -4.99
N ASP A 124 2.23 -6.55 -5.24
CA ASP A 124 1.45 -7.78 -5.47
C ASP A 124 0.55 -8.10 -4.27
N ARG A 125 1.09 -7.96 -3.04
CA ARG A 125 0.33 -8.16 -1.81
C ARG A 125 -0.85 -7.17 -1.67
N ILE A 126 -0.66 -5.90 -2.03
CA ILE A 126 -1.73 -4.90 -1.98
C ILE A 126 -2.76 -5.14 -3.07
N THR A 127 -2.35 -5.46 -4.29
CA THR A 127 -3.26 -5.78 -5.40
C THR A 127 -4.16 -6.97 -5.04
N ALA A 128 -3.60 -8.01 -4.42
CA ALA A 128 -4.38 -9.17 -3.97
C ALA A 128 -5.41 -8.80 -2.89
N ALA A 129 -5.07 -7.92 -1.94
CA ALA A 129 -5.96 -7.56 -0.84
C ALA A 129 -7.02 -6.50 -1.18
N LEU A 130 -6.64 -5.48 -1.96
CA LEU A 130 -7.53 -4.39 -2.33
C LEU A 130 -8.37 -4.70 -3.56
N GLY A 131 -7.96 -5.63 -4.42
CA GLY A 131 -8.70 -5.98 -5.64
C GLY A 131 -9.00 -4.76 -6.52
N ASP A 132 -10.23 -4.67 -7.00
CA ASP A 132 -10.75 -3.60 -7.84
C ASP A 132 -11.44 -2.47 -7.05
N ARG A 133 -11.19 -2.33 -5.74
CA ARG A 133 -11.91 -1.33 -4.91
C ARG A 133 -11.40 0.09 -5.10
N TYR A 134 -10.13 0.23 -5.48
CA TYR A 134 -9.44 1.52 -5.54
C TYR A 134 -8.60 1.68 -6.79
N TYR A 135 -8.66 2.87 -7.38
CA TYR A 135 -7.68 3.35 -8.33
C TYR A 135 -6.60 4.10 -7.57
N LEU A 136 -5.37 3.58 -7.57
CA LEU A 136 -4.27 4.09 -6.74
C LEU A 136 -3.29 4.94 -7.57
N SER A 137 -2.81 6.04 -7.01
CA SER A 137 -1.64 6.77 -7.54
C SER A 137 -0.33 6.15 -7.09
N GLY A 138 -0.35 5.34 -6.03
CA GLY A 138 0.78 4.56 -5.57
C GLY A 138 0.58 4.00 -4.17
N THR A 139 1.52 3.18 -3.76
CA THR A 139 1.60 2.56 -2.44
C THR A 139 3.02 2.68 -1.92
N SER A 140 3.22 2.49 -0.62
CA SER A 140 4.55 2.36 -0.05
C SER A 140 4.53 1.46 1.18
N GLU A 141 5.71 0.96 1.57
CA GLU A 141 5.90 0.08 2.71
C GLU A 141 7.09 0.56 3.53
N ASN A 142 6.93 0.51 4.86
CA ASN A 142 8.05 0.52 5.79
C ASN A 142 8.05 -0.83 6.52
N ILE A 143 9.24 -1.41 6.69
CA ILE A 143 9.44 -2.56 7.57
C ILE A 143 10.41 -2.18 8.68
N ALA A 144 10.27 -2.81 9.84
CA ALA A 144 11.18 -2.71 10.96
C ALA A 144 11.11 -4.00 11.78
N TYR A 145 12.10 -4.20 12.64
CA TYR A 145 11.95 -5.10 13.77
C TYR A 145 12.55 -4.48 15.03
N THR A 146 12.13 -4.98 16.17
CA THR A 146 12.81 -4.78 17.44
C THR A 146 13.10 -6.13 18.10
N GLU A 147 14.13 -6.19 18.94
CA GLU A 147 14.54 -7.40 19.65
C GLU A 147 14.70 -7.11 21.15
N SER A 148 14.38 -8.10 21.98
CA SER A 148 14.63 -8.05 23.43
C SER A 148 15.35 -9.30 23.91
N SER A 149 16.51 -9.13 24.54
CA SER A 149 17.28 -10.24 25.12
C SER A 149 16.60 -10.92 26.31
N ARG A 150 15.64 -10.25 26.95
CA ARG A 150 14.86 -10.74 28.09
C ARG A 150 13.40 -11.06 27.74
N GLY A 151 13.05 -11.03 26.46
CA GLY A 151 11.67 -11.13 25.98
C GLY A 151 10.89 -9.83 26.15
N PHE A 152 9.69 -9.77 25.57
CA PHE A 152 8.77 -8.65 25.70
C PHE A 152 7.66 -8.97 26.70
N THR A 153 7.33 -7.98 27.52
CA THR A 153 6.19 -7.96 28.44
C THR A 153 5.13 -6.98 27.94
N TYR A 154 3.87 -7.19 28.37
CA TYR A 154 2.75 -6.34 27.95
C TYR A 154 2.93 -4.87 28.35
N GLU A 155 3.61 -4.60 29.45
CA GLU A 155 3.87 -3.24 29.96
C GLU A 155 4.82 -2.44 29.06
N GLU A 156 5.56 -3.11 28.16
CA GLU A 156 6.56 -2.48 27.29
C GLU A 156 5.98 -2.03 25.93
N TYR A 157 4.69 -2.28 25.66
CA TYR A 157 4.09 -2.08 24.35
C TYR A 157 4.16 -0.64 23.84
N THR A 158 4.03 0.35 24.73
CA THR A 158 4.26 1.77 24.38
C THR A 158 5.72 2.03 24.01
N ALA A 159 6.67 1.42 24.72
CA ALA A 159 8.09 1.57 24.42
C ALA A 159 8.45 0.94 23.07
N ILE A 160 7.85 -0.22 22.74
CA ILE A 160 8.01 -0.88 21.45
C ILE A 160 7.53 0.04 20.31
N ALA A 161 6.34 0.63 20.43
CA ALA A 161 5.81 1.57 19.43
C ALA A 161 6.75 2.77 19.22
N ASN A 162 7.24 3.38 20.31
CA ASN A 162 8.17 4.51 20.25
C ASN A 162 9.51 4.14 19.60
N GLN A 163 10.03 2.94 19.90
CA GLN A 163 11.29 2.46 19.33
C GLN A 163 11.16 2.26 17.81
N LEU A 164 10.10 1.57 17.36
CA LEU A 164 9.82 1.35 15.94
C LEU A 164 9.64 2.68 15.20
N MET A 165 8.85 3.60 15.76
CA MET A 165 8.63 4.93 15.17
C MET A 165 9.90 5.77 15.12
N THR A 166 10.74 5.72 16.15
CA THR A 166 12.05 6.40 16.13
C THR A 166 12.93 5.86 14.99
N GLY A 167 12.97 4.54 14.82
CA GLY A 167 13.70 3.89 13.73
C GLY A 167 13.20 4.33 12.35
N TRP A 168 11.88 4.35 12.13
CA TRP A 168 11.30 4.81 10.87
C TRP A 168 11.54 6.31 10.63
N MET A 169 11.38 7.17 11.64
CA MET A 169 11.53 8.62 11.46
C MET A 169 12.98 9.09 11.28
N ASN A 170 13.96 8.30 11.74
CA ASN A 170 15.38 8.56 11.52
C ASN A 170 15.90 8.04 10.17
N SER A 171 15.15 7.17 9.50
CA SER A 171 15.46 6.72 8.13
C SER A 171 14.82 7.66 7.10
N PRO A 172 15.58 8.33 6.22
CA PRO A 172 15.02 9.26 5.25
C PRO A 172 13.94 8.63 4.34
N GLY A 173 14.14 7.39 3.90
CA GLY A 173 13.18 6.67 3.05
C GLY A 173 11.87 6.34 3.80
N HIS A 174 11.98 5.82 5.02
CA HIS A 174 10.80 5.48 5.83
C HIS A 174 10.03 6.73 6.27
N ARG A 175 10.74 7.78 6.67
CA ARG A 175 10.17 9.10 6.99
C ARG A 175 9.43 9.69 5.80
N ALA A 176 10.00 9.59 4.59
CA ALA A 176 9.35 10.08 3.37
C ALA A 176 8.00 9.37 3.11
N ASN A 177 7.90 8.07 3.40
CA ASN A 177 6.63 7.34 3.31
C ASN A 177 5.60 7.83 4.33
N ILE A 178 6.00 7.99 5.60
CA ILE A 178 5.10 8.46 6.69
C ILE A 178 4.57 9.87 6.41
N LEU A 179 5.45 10.76 5.95
CA LEU A 179 5.14 12.17 5.69
C LEU A 179 4.71 12.43 4.25
N ARG A 180 4.43 11.39 3.47
CA ARG A 180 3.96 11.55 2.09
C ARG A 180 2.60 12.26 2.09
N PRO A 181 2.46 13.45 1.48
CA PRO A 181 1.24 14.24 1.67
C PRO A 181 0.00 13.72 0.92
N ASP A 182 0.14 12.85 -0.08
CA ASP A 182 -0.99 12.15 -0.76
C ASP A 182 -1.41 10.85 -0.06
N SER A 183 -0.69 10.43 0.96
CA SER A 183 -1.08 9.21 1.69
C SER A 183 -2.37 9.48 2.44
N THR A 184 -3.29 8.55 2.26
CA THR A 184 -4.67 8.65 2.77
C THR A 184 -4.96 7.62 3.82
N HIS A 185 -4.47 6.39 3.60
CA HIS A 185 -4.70 5.30 4.51
C HIS A 185 -3.41 4.59 4.86
N ILE A 186 -3.45 3.94 6.00
CA ILE A 186 -2.37 3.13 6.53
C ILE A 186 -2.91 1.80 7.06
N GLY A 187 -2.17 0.73 6.82
CA GLY A 187 -2.30 -0.53 7.55
C GLY A 187 -1.04 -0.76 8.36
N ILE A 188 -1.20 -1.18 9.61
CA ILE A 188 -0.09 -1.50 10.50
C ILE A 188 -0.27 -2.95 10.93
N GLY A 189 0.79 -3.74 10.84
CA GLY A 189 0.73 -5.15 11.18
C GLY A 189 2.02 -5.61 11.82
N LEU A 190 1.91 -6.18 13.02
CA LEU A 190 3.05 -6.68 13.78
C LEU A 190 2.97 -8.19 13.99
N HIS A 191 4.13 -8.82 14.13
CA HIS A 191 4.25 -10.24 14.46
C HIS A 191 5.42 -10.49 15.41
N ARG A 192 5.17 -11.20 16.51
CA ARG A 192 6.20 -11.63 17.46
C ARG A 192 6.71 -13.02 17.09
N SER A 193 8.00 -13.13 16.81
CA SER A 193 8.72 -14.40 16.63
C SER A 193 9.82 -14.50 17.71
N GLY A 194 9.49 -15.19 18.80
CA GLY A 194 10.35 -15.32 19.98
C GLY A 194 10.66 -13.97 20.63
N ASN A 195 11.95 -13.60 20.58
CA ASN A 195 12.50 -12.37 21.14
C ASN A 195 12.51 -11.21 20.13
N ARG A 196 11.96 -11.40 18.92
CA ARG A 196 11.84 -10.36 17.90
C ARG A 196 10.38 -10.02 17.64
N ILE A 197 10.11 -8.75 17.38
CA ILE A 197 8.83 -8.28 16.85
C ILE A 197 9.11 -7.63 15.50
N TYR A 198 8.54 -8.20 14.45
CA TYR A 198 8.53 -7.65 13.10
C TYR A 198 7.33 -6.72 12.95
N ALA A 199 7.53 -5.60 12.28
CA ALA A 199 6.52 -4.57 12.07
C ALA A 199 6.53 -4.09 10.63
N THR A 200 5.34 -3.93 10.07
CA THR A 200 5.13 -3.41 8.72
C THR A 200 4.13 -2.27 8.77
N GLN A 201 4.43 -1.16 8.10
CA GLN A 201 3.47 -0.11 7.75
C GLN A 201 3.22 -0.18 6.24
N LYS A 202 1.94 -0.17 5.83
CA LYS A 202 1.50 -0.10 4.45
C LYS A 202 0.73 1.18 4.22
N PHE A 203 1.10 1.95 3.21
CA PHE A 203 0.42 3.19 2.86
C PHE A 203 -0.23 3.06 1.49
N MET A 204 -1.41 3.65 1.34
CA MET A 204 -2.02 3.84 0.02
C MET A 204 -2.42 5.29 -0.24
N ASN A 205 -2.33 5.63 -1.51
CA ASN A 205 -2.72 6.91 -2.07
C ASN A 205 -3.79 6.60 -3.13
N TYR A 206 -5.08 6.62 -2.76
CA TYR A 206 -6.15 6.38 -3.73
C TYR A 206 -6.53 7.69 -4.43
N ILE A 207 -6.90 7.57 -5.70
CA ILE A 207 -7.46 8.64 -6.53
C ILE A 207 -8.97 8.46 -6.59
N VAL A 208 -9.45 7.27 -6.96
CA VAL A 208 -10.88 6.95 -7.02
C VAL A 208 -11.15 5.71 -6.17
N ALA A 209 -12.22 5.75 -5.38
CA ALA A 209 -12.78 4.59 -4.69
C ALA A 209 -14.09 4.19 -5.35
N LYS A 210 -14.28 2.88 -5.54
CA LYS A 210 -15.53 2.29 -6.04
C LYS A 210 -16.51 2.08 -4.88
N ASP A 211 -17.77 2.43 -5.11
CA ASP A 211 -18.87 2.00 -4.24
C ASP A 211 -19.27 0.56 -4.60
N HIS A 212 -19.23 -0.34 -3.63
CA HIS A 212 -19.50 -1.79 -3.81
C HIS A 212 -20.97 -2.16 -3.57
N THR A 213 -21.86 -1.20 -3.42
CA THR A 213 -23.30 -1.48 -3.30
C THR A 213 -23.86 -2.23 -4.52
N HIS A 214 -23.21 -2.16 -5.70
CA HIS A 214 -23.69 -2.77 -6.94
C HIS A 214 -22.54 -3.34 -7.81
N ASP A 215 -21.96 -4.48 -7.40
CA ASP A 215 -20.90 -5.16 -8.17
C ASP A 215 -21.41 -5.90 -9.42
N SER A 216 -22.72 -6.09 -9.53
CA SER A 216 -23.40 -6.60 -10.74
C SER A 216 -24.65 -5.78 -11.01
N ILE A 217 -24.93 -5.50 -12.28
CA ILE A 217 -26.13 -4.75 -12.70
C ILE A 217 -27.08 -5.71 -13.41
N ASN A 218 -28.28 -5.87 -12.84
CA ASN A 218 -29.41 -6.51 -13.46
C ASN A 218 -30.29 -5.47 -14.16
N LEU A 219 -30.32 -5.50 -15.50
CA LEU A 219 -31.03 -4.49 -16.30
C LEU A 219 -32.55 -4.41 -16.04
N SER A 220 -33.17 -5.45 -15.46
CA SER A 220 -34.60 -5.42 -15.13
C SER A 220 -34.90 -4.77 -13.77
N GLN A 221 -33.88 -4.54 -12.93
CA GLN A 221 -34.04 -4.14 -11.53
C GLN A 221 -33.19 -2.93 -11.15
N ASP A 222 -32.07 -2.72 -11.84
CA ASP A 222 -31.05 -1.77 -11.45
C ASP A 222 -30.92 -0.62 -12.44
N THR A 223 -30.70 0.59 -11.91
CA THR A 223 -30.18 1.70 -12.71
C THR A 223 -28.73 1.36 -13.08
N PRO A 224 -28.31 1.51 -14.35
CA PRO A 224 -26.95 1.21 -14.77
C PRO A 224 -25.94 2.29 -14.32
N ALA A 225 -26.21 3.01 -13.23
CA ALA A 225 -25.36 4.07 -12.70
C ALA A 225 -24.47 3.54 -11.58
N LEU A 226 -23.17 3.68 -11.76
CA LEU A 226 -22.14 3.23 -10.84
C LEU A 226 -21.58 4.41 -10.07
N ARG A 227 -21.51 4.29 -8.75
CA ARG A 227 -21.06 5.36 -7.86
C ARG A 227 -19.57 5.23 -7.53
N PHE A 228 -18.89 6.37 -7.51
CA PHE A 228 -17.48 6.49 -7.21
C PHE A 228 -17.22 7.73 -6.34
N ALA A 229 -16.14 7.67 -5.55
CA ALA A 229 -15.63 8.79 -4.80
C ALA A 229 -14.23 9.17 -5.28
N LEU A 230 -14.07 10.41 -5.73
CA LEU A 230 -12.78 11.04 -5.99
C LEU A 230 -12.19 11.52 -4.66
N ASN A 231 -10.94 11.17 -4.42
CA ASN A 231 -10.19 11.70 -3.29
C ASN A 231 -9.93 13.20 -3.48
N PRO A 232 -10.43 14.10 -2.61
CA PRO A 232 -10.20 15.54 -2.72
C PRO A 232 -8.73 15.93 -2.47
N GLY A 233 -7.91 14.98 -1.99
CA GLY A 233 -6.57 15.22 -1.49
C GLY A 233 -5.50 15.63 -2.50
N ARG A 234 -5.54 15.27 -3.82
CA ARG A 234 -4.45 15.60 -4.78
C ARG A 234 -4.73 15.49 -6.29
N GLU A 235 -3.86 16.19 -7.05
CA GLU A 235 -3.42 16.15 -8.48
C GLU A 235 -4.45 16.00 -9.60
N LEU A 236 -5.47 15.16 -9.44
CA LEU A 236 -6.51 14.94 -10.43
C LEU A 236 -7.74 15.77 -10.06
N SER A 237 -7.87 16.96 -10.66
CA SER A 237 -9.10 17.74 -10.53
C SER A 237 -10.24 17.04 -11.26
N ARG A 238 -11.49 17.34 -10.86
CA ARG A 238 -12.69 16.94 -11.60
C ARG A 238 -12.58 17.20 -13.11
N SER A 239 -12.01 18.35 -13.47
CA SER A 239 -11.82 18.78 -14.87
C SER A 239 -10.75 17.99 -15.64
N ARG A 240 -9.89 17.25 -14.94
CA ARG A 240 -8.84 16.41 -15.50
C ARG A 240 -9.16 14.92 -15.46
N LEU A 241 -10.15 14.50 -14.65
CA LEU A 241 -10.60 13.11 -14.59
C LEU A 241 -11.10 12.65 -15.96
N VAL A 242 -10.44 11.63 -16.52
CA VAL A 242 -10.86 10.96 -17.75
C VAL A 242 -11.47 9.63 -17.38
N VAL A 243 -12.69 9.36 -17.84
CA VAL A 243 -13.34 8.06 -17.70
C VAL A 243 -13.43 7.37 -19.05
N ARG A 244 -12.98 6.12 -19.11
CA ARG A 244 -13.12 5.25 -20.28
C ARG A 244 -13.88 4.00 -19.87
N ILE A 245 -14.70 3.48 -20.76
CA ILE A 245 -15.44 2.24 -20.56
C ILE A 245 -15.03 1.29 -21.68
N SER A 246 -14.43 0.14 -21.34
CA SER A 246 -14.32 -0.98 -22.27
C SER A 246 -15.68 -1.66 -22.39
N LEU A 247 -16.11 -1.85 -23.63
CA LEU A 247 -17.36 -2.51 -23.97
C LEU A 247 -17.19 -4.04 -23.95
N PRO A 248 -18.28 -4.81 -23.78
CA PRO A 248 -18.20 -6.27 -23.76
C PRO A 248 -17.65 -6.87 -25.05
N ASP A 249 -18.06 -6.33 -26.20
CA ASP A 249 -17.55 -6.71 -27.51
C ASP A 249 -16.42 -5.75 -27.94
N PRO A 250 -15.16 -6.22 -28.05
CA PRO A 250 -14.03 -5.39 -28.43
C PRO A 250 -14.11 -4.87 -29.89
N SER A 251 -14.99 -5.42 -30.72
CA SER A 251 -15.20 -4.98 -32.11
C SER A 251 -16.23 -3.84 -32.24
N THR A 252 -16.97 -3.55 -31.18
CA THR A 252 -17.99 -2.49 -31.18
C THR A 252 -17.37 -1.13 -31.49
N ARG A 253 -17.94 -0.43 -32.48
CA ARG A 253 -17.49 0.90 -32.92
C ARG A 253 -18.33 2.00 -32.26
N TRP A 254 -17.68 2.88 -31.50
CA TRP A 254 -18.30 4.07 -30.93
C TRP A 254 -17.77 5.33 -31.62
N GLU A 255 -18.67 6.15 -32.15
CA GLU A 255 -18.35 7.42 -32.79
C GLU A 255 -18.41 8.57 -31.77
N THR A 256 -17.37 9.40 -31.77
CA THR A 256 -17.30 10.63 -30.98
C THR A 256 -18.11 11.73 -31.67
N PRO A 257 -18.58 12.75 -30.92
CA PRO A 257 -19.22 13.93 -31.51
C PRO A 257 -18.35 14.67 -32.55
N GLY A 258 -17.03 14.51 -32.50
CA GLY A 258 -16.08 15.10 -33.45
C GLY A 258 -15.78 14.23 -34.68
N GLY A 259 -16.56 13.17 -34.95
CA GLY A 259 -16.41 12.32 -36.14
C GLY A 259 -15.25 11.31 -36.09
N ARG A 260 -14.47 11.26 -35.00
CA ARG A 260 -13.54 10.16 -34.72
C ARG A 260 -14.28 8.96 -34.18
N PHE A 261 -13.71 7.76 -34.29
CA PHE A 261 -14.26 6.57 -33.65
C PHE A 261 -13.22 5.83 -32.81
N TYR A 262 -13.71 5.06 -31.86
CA TYR A 262 -12.93 4.09 -31.09
C TYR A 262 -13.60 2.71 -31.21
N THR A 263 -12.81 1.66 -31.08
CA THR A 263 -13.27 0.27 -31.12
C THR A 263 -13.09 -0.38 -29.74
N GLY A 264 -14.12 -1.08 -29.29
CA GLY A 264 -14.14 -1.78 -28.01
C GLY A 264 -14.13 -0.89 -26.77
N MET A 265 -14.20 0.43 -26.94
CA MET A 265 -14.22 1.38 -25.84
C MET A 265 -14.96 2.68 -26.18
N MET A 266 -15.39 3.39 -25.14
CA MET A 266 -15.92 4.74 -25.23
C MET A 266 -15.48 5.62 -24.07
N PHE A 267 -15.59 6.94 -24.24
CA PHE A 267 -15.41 7.88 -23.13
C PHE A 267 -16.76 8.13 -22.45
N ALA A 268 -16.74 8.25 -21.13
CA ALA A 268 -17.89 8.61 -20.33
C ALA A 268 -17.64 9.93 -19.60
N GLN A 269 -18.71 10.70 -19.39
CA GLN A 269 -18.66 11.91 -18.57
C GLN A 269 -19.17 11.57 -17.17
N PRO A 270 -18.41 11.88 -16.10
CA PRO A 270 -18.90 11.82 -14.73
C PRO A 270 -20.11 12.73 -14.51
N THR A 271 -21.17 12.19 -13.90
CA THR A 271 -22.26 12.98 -13.33
C THR A 271 -21.93 13.26 -11.87
N TRP A 272 -21.50 14.49 -11.55
CA TRP A 272 -21.13 14.87 -10.18
C TRP A 272 -22.37 15.06 -9.31
N ILE A 273 -22.36 14.43 -8.14
CA ILE A 273 -23.39 14.57 -7.11
C ILE A 273 -22.98 15.63 -6.10
N ASP A 274 -21.72 15.59 -5.69
CA ASP A 274 -21.08 16.54 -4.78
C ASP A 274 -19.58 16.64 -5.11
N ASP A 275 -18.82 17.42 -4.32
CA ASP A 275 -17.39 17.72 -4.48
C ASP A 275 -16.46 16.51 -4.65
N THR A 276 -16.88 15.36 -4.15
CA THR A 276 -16.10 14.13 -4.16
C THR A 276 -16.83 12.98 -4.83
N THR A 277 -18.15 12.98 -4.86
CA THR A 277 -18.97 11.87 -5.35
C THR A 277 -19.46 12.10 -6.77
N PHE A 278 -19.35 11.07 -7.61
CA PHE A 278 -19.90 11.09 -8.96
C PHE A 278 -20.43 9.71 -9.37
N GLU A 279 -21.25 9.71 -10.40
CA GLU A 279 -21.78 8.50 -11.04
C GLU A 279 -21.32 8.38 -12.48
N ILE A 280 -21.18 7.13 -12.93
CA ILE A 280 -20.94 6.74 -14.32
C ILE A 280 -22.04 5.79 -14.76
N THR A 281 -22.82 6.21 -15.74
CA THR A 281 -23.84 5.35 -16.36
C THR A 281 -23.17 4.41 -17.36
N LEU A 282 -23.32 3.10 -17.16
CA LEU A 282 -22.91 2.10 -18.12
C LEU A 282 -23.78 2.17 -19.38
N PRO A 283 -23.17 2.07 -20.57
CA PRO A 283 -23.87 2.15 -21.85
C PRO A 283 -24.45 0.77 -22.21
N VAL A 284 -25.45 0.35 -21.46
CA VAL A 284 -26.01 -1.01 -21.50
C VAL A 284 -26.72 -1.35 -22.82
N GLU A 285 -26.96 -0.35 -23.67
CA GLU A 285 -27.41 -0.51 -25.05
C GLU A 285 -26.45 -1.35 -25.91
N TYR A 286 -25.16 -1.45 -25.53
CA TYR A 286 -24.18 -2.32 -26.19
C TYR A 286 -24.27 -3.80 -25.76
N GLY A 287 -25.31 -4.17 -25.01
CA GLY A 287 -25.66 -5.56 -24.71
C GLY A 287 -25.08 -6.10 -23.40
N PRO A 288 -25.46 -7.33 -23.03
CA PRO A 288 -24.94 -7.98 -21.82
C PRO A 288 -23.47 -8.36 -21.97
N GLY A 289 -22.77 -8.50 -20.85
CA GLY A 289 -21.38 -8.92 -20.78
C GLY A 289 -20.58 -8.14 -19.73
N THR A 290 -19.26 -8.16 -19.83
CA THR A 290 -18.37 -7.48 -18.88
C THR A 290 -17.92 -6.13 -19.40
N TYR A 291 -18.41 -5.08 -18.77
CA TYR A 291 -17.91 -3.72 -18.95
C TYR A 291 -16.73 -3.50 -18.01
N ARG A 292 -15.79 -2.65 -18.40
CA ARG A 292 -14.69 -2.23 -17.51
C ARG A 292 -14.59 -0.72 -17.49
N VAL A 293 -14.76 -0.11 -16.32
CA VAL A 293 -14.55 1.33 -16.14
C VAL A 293 -13.07 1.57 -15.84
N HIS A 294 -12.48 2.59 -16.45
CA HIS A 294 -11.09 2.97 -16.27
C HIS A 294 -11.03 4.46 -15.97
N PHE A 295 -10.15 4.84 -15.05
CA PHE A 295 -9.88 6.24 -14.71
C PHE A 295 -8.49 6.65 -15.19
N GLY A 296 -8.35 7.91 -15.58
CA GLY A 296 -7.09 8.48 -16.02
C GLY A 296 -7.05 10.00 -15.83
N ASP A 297 -5.92 10.59 -16.21
CA ASP A 297 -5.62 12.03 -16.05
C ASP A 297 -5.39 12.70 -17.40
N ARG A 298 -6.19 13.72 -17.71
CA ARG A 298 -6.05 14.51 -18.93
C ARG A 298 -4.81 15.39 -18.84
N GLY A 299 -3.77 15.06 -19.62
CA GLY A 299 -2.52 15.82 -19.70
C GLY A 299 -1.40 15.32 -18.79
N GLY A 300 -1.61 14.21 -18.06
CA GLY A 300 -0.57 13.54 -17.28
C GLY A 300 0.06 12.34 -18.02
N ASN A 301 1.25 11.94 -17.59
CA ASN A 301 1.92 10.69 -18.02
C ASN A 301 1.35 9.42 -17.34
N ARG A 302 0.30 9.54 -16.53
CA ARG A 302 -0.26 8.42 -15.77
C ARG A 302 -1.30 7.67 -16.59
N THR A 303 -0.88 6.55 -17.17
CA THR A 303 -1.74 5.57 -17.85
C THR A 303 -2.09 4.39 -16.93
N ASN A 304 -2.29 4.64 -15.63
CA ASN A 304 -2.52 3.55 -14.70
C ASN A 304 -3.99 3.11 -14.81
N THR A 305 -4.21 1.89 -15.28
CA THR A 305 -5.48 1.38 -15.84
C THR A 305 -6.08 0.35 -14.89
N THR A 306 -6.29 0.73 -13.62
CA THR A 306 -7.13 -0.12 -12.77
C THR A 306 -8.52 -0.15 -13.40
N ALA A 307 -8.84 -1.32 -13.95
CA ALA A 307 -10.11 -1.60 -14.56
C ALA A 307 -11.07 -2.08 -13.48
N PHE A 308 -12.23 -1.43 -13.37
CA PHE A 308 -13.31 -1.83 -12.48
C PHE A 308 -14.29 -2.67 -13.31
N PRO A 309 -14.27 -4.01 -13.19
CA PRO A 309 -15.17 -4.87 -13.94
C PRO A 309 -16.59 -4.78 -13.38
N TYR A 310 -17.56 -4.74 -14.29
CA TYR A 310 -18.98 -4.84 -13.98
C TYR A 310 -19.65 -5.80 -14.94
N ARG A 311 -20.33 -6.80 -14.38
CA ARG A 311 -21.09 -7.76 -15.18
C ARG A 311 -22.51 -7.26 -15.34
N VAL A 312 -22.92 -7.10 -16.59
CA VAL A 312 -24.29 -6.78 -16.99
C VAL A 312 -24.92 -8.04 -17.54
N VAL A 313 -26.06 -8.43 -16.96
CA VAL A 313 -26.82 -9.61 -17.38
C VAL A 313 -28.22 -9.20 -17.84
N ARG A 314 -28.76 -9.93 -18.82
CA ARG A 314 -30.20 -9.96 -19.09
C ARG A 314 -30.76 -11.18 -18.37
N GLN A 315 -31.85 -11.02 -17.63
CA GLN A 315 -32.65 -12.15 -17.19
C GLN A 315 -33.28 -12.86 -18.39
#